data_AF-A0A1V5L5Q7-F1
#
_entry.id   AF-A0A1V5L5Q7-F1
#
_cell.length_a   1.000
_cell.length_b   1.000
_cell.length_c   1.000
_cell.angle_alpha   90.00
_cell.angle_beta   90.00
_cell.angle_gamma   90.00
#
_symmetry.space_group_name_H-M   'P 1'
#
loop_
_entity.id
_entity.type
_entity.pdbx_description
1 polymer ?
#
loop_
_entity_poly.entity_id
_entity_poly.type
_entity_poly.pdbx_seq_one_letter_code
_entity_poly.pdbx_strand_id
1 'polypeptide(L)'
;MESASSPKSLLDWLKTVPDPRSRRGRGYPLWGILAMLILGALHGEGSLRGMWMWAVKHWPALYERLGLLGNPHAPVYSTVWEVMSRLDAPRLEGIMADWVHSWAVVGSVSIDGKMLRGSARASGEQAALEVVTAAGQDLQVVLGQNAVGAEGELQAAVELIKSLPLQGKVVTVDAGLLHRELVDAVLEQGGDYVGLIKGNEPDVKQMVDDWVEPQVSPPGPGAPCR
;
A
#
# COMPACT_ATOMS: atom_id res chain seq x y z
N MET A 1 -33.10 5.54 -18.39
CA MET A 1 -31.81 6.22 -18.12
C MET A 1 -31.46 5.96 -16.67
N GLU A 2 -30.85 4.81 -16.39
CA GLU A 2 -30.25 4.54 -15.08
C GLU A 2 -29.12 5.55 -14.87
N SER A 3 -29.25 6.39 -13.85
CA SER A 3 -28.14 7.22 -13.41
C SER A 3 -27.08 6.28 -12.86
N ALA A 4 -25.98 6.10 -13.58
CA ALA A 4 -24.79 5.49 -13.03
C ALA A 4 -24.42 6.26 -11.76
N SER A 5 -24.63 5.64 -10.61
CA SER A 5 -24.20 6.15 -9.30
C SER A 5 -22.72 6.51 -9.41
N SER A 6 -22.39 7.80 -9.36
CA SER A 6 -20.99 8.23 -9.32
C SER A 6 -20.29 7.49 -8.17
N PRO A 7 -19.08 6.93 -8.38
CA PRO A 7 -18.37 6.24 -7.32
C PRO A 7 -18.23 7.19 -6.12
N LYS A 8 -18.50 6.67 -4.92
CA LYS A 8 -18.39 7.45 -3.68
C LYS A 8 -17.00 8.08 -3.61
N SER A 9 -16.96 9.38 -3.31
CA SER A 9 -15.70 10.10 -3.23
C SER A 9 -14.86 9.59 -2.05
N LEU A 10 -13.53 9.76 -2.10
CA LEU A 10 -12.64 9.46 -0.97
C LEU A 10 -13.14 10.11 0.33
N LEU A 11 -13.64 11.34 0.25
CA LEU A 11 -14.15 12.08 1.39
C LEU A 11 -15.37 11.40 2.02
N ASP A 12 -16.22 10.76 1.20
CA ASP A 12 -17.37 9.99 1.72
C ASP A 12 -16.94 8.72 2.44
N TRP A 13 -15.86 8.07 2.00
CA TRP A 13 -15.25 6.96 2.72
C TRP A 13 -14.58 7.41 4.02
N LEU A 14 -13.86 8.53 4.01
CA LEU A 14 -13.24 9.09 5.23
C LEU A 14 -14.28 9.46 6.30
N LYS A 15 -15.49 9.86 5.91
CA LYS A 15 -16.60 10.11 6.86
C LYS A 15 -17.05 8.86 7.62
N THR A 16 -16.77 7.66 7.10
CA THR A 16 -17.12 6.38 7.76
C THR A 16 -16.12 5.96 8.84
N VAL A 17 -14.96 6.62 8.90
CA VAL A 17 -13.92 6.32 9.89
C VAL A 17 -14.44 6.64 11.30
N PRO A 18 -14.44 5.67 12.24
CA PRO A 18 -14.86 5.90 13.61
C PRO A 18 -13.97 6.96 14.29
N ASP A 19 -14.59 7.94 14.95
CA ASP A 19 -13.85 8.99 15.66
C ASP A 19 -13.45 8.52 17.06
N PRO A 20 -12.14 8.30 17.34
CA PRO A 20 -11.67 7.78 18.62
C PRO A 20 -11.75 8.83 19.75
N ARG A 21 -12.08 10.08 19.44
CA ARG A 21 -12.17 11.16 20.44
C ARG A 21 -13.51 11.14 21.17
N SER A 22 -13.46 11.57 22.43
CA SER A 22 -14.66 11.86 23.23
C SER A 22 -15.48 13.00 22.61
N ARG A 23 -16.80 13.03 22.88
CA ARG A 23 -17.70 14.06 22.33
C ARG A 23 -17.26 15.50 22.61
N ARG A 24 -16.59 15.74 23.75
CA ARG A 24 -16.09 17.08 24.14
C ARG A 24 -14.87 17.53 23.33
N GLY A 25 -14.15 16.62 22.67
CA GLY A 25 -12.93 16.90 21.89
C GLY A 25 -13.14 17.04 20.37
N ARG A 26 -14.40 17.07 19.88
CA ARG A 26 -14.73 17.08 18.45
C ARG A 26 -14.99 18.48 17.90
N GLY A 27 -14.03 19.41 18.06
CA GLY A 27 -14.10 20.73 17.43
C GLY A 27 -13.99 20.67 15.90
N TYR A 28 -13.17 19.74 15.41
CA TYR A 28 -12.97 19.47 13.98
C TYR A 28 -13.47 18.07 13.66
N PRO A 29 -14.22 17.86 12.55
CA PRO A 29 -14.57 16.52 12.12
C PRO A 29 -13.32 15.71 11.77
N LEU A 30 -13.29 14.42 12.13
CA LEU A 30 -12.14 13.55 11.89
C LEU A 30 -11.77 13.51 10.41
N TRP A 31 -12.75 13.28 9.53
CA TRP A 31 -12.54 13.25 8.08
C TRP A 31 -11.90 14.55 7.55
N GLY A 32 -12.15 15.69 8.17
CA GLY A 32 -11.56 16.98 7.78
C GLY A 32 -10.07 17.05 8.13
N ILE A 33 -9.70 16.54 9.31
CA ILE A 33 -8.29 16.40 9.72
C ILE A 33 -7.58 15.42 8.79
N LEU A 34 -8.19 14.27 8.48
CA LEU A 34 -7.60 13.29 7.57
C LEU A 34 -7.43 13.88 6.15
N ALA A 35 -8.44 14.57 5.63
CA ALA A 35 -8.38 15.19 4.31
C ALA A 35 -7.24 16.22 4.19
N MET A 36 -7.06 17.09 5.18
CA MET A 36 -5.96 18.07 5.14
C MET A 36 -4.58 17.40 5.18
N LEU A 37 -4.43 16.29 5.92
CA LEU A 37 -3.18 15.54 5.98
C LEU A 37 -2.88 14.81 4.67
N ILE A 38 -3.89 14.19 4.07
CA ILE A 38 -3.77 13.53 2.75
C ILE A 38 -3.35 14.55 1.70
N LEU A 39 -3.95 15.74 1.68
CA LEU A 39 -3.55 16.79 0.75
C LEU A 39 -2.11 17.25 0.98
N GLY A 40 -1.67 17.38 2.25
CA GLY A 40 -0.25 17.64 2.56
C GLY A 40 0.68 16.54 2.03
N ALA A 41 0.30 15.28 2.22
CA ALA A 41 1.06 14.13 1.73
C ALA A 41 1.16 14.12 0.18
N LEU A 42 0.06 14.41 -0.51
CA LEU A 42 0.01 14.53 -1.97
C LEU A 42 0.90 15.68 -2.50
N HIS A 43 1.14 16.70 -1.68
CA HIS A 43 2.08 17.77 -1.96
C HIS A 43 3.53 17.44 -1.59
N GLY A 44 3.83 16.18 -1.24
CA GLY A 44 5.18 15.68 -0.98
C GLY A 44 5.65 15.81 0.46
N GLU A 45 4.77 16.22 1.39
CA GLU A 45 5.14 16.28 2.80
C GLU A 45 5.25 14.88 3.42
N GLY A 46 6.47 14.44 3.72
CA GLY A 46 6.74 13.10 4.26
C GLY A 46 6.64 12.96 5.77
N SER A 47 6.20 14.01 6.50
CA SER A 47 6.07 13.96 7.96
C SER A 47 4.76 14.57 8.43
N LEU A 48 4.23 14.09 9.56
CA LEU A 48 3.00 14.63 10.14
C LEU A 48 3.07 16.14 10.37
N ARG A 49 4.22 16.63 10.85
CA ARG A 49 4.45 18.06 11.05
C ARG A 49 4.50 18.82 9.72
N GLY A 50 5.15 18.28 8.71
CA GLY A 50 5.17 18.85 7.36
C GLY A 50 3.77 18.96 6.75
N MET A 51 3.01 17.87 6.78
CA MET A 51 1.61 17.83 6.32
C MET A 51 0.75 18.86 7.03
N TRP A 52 0.90 18.97 8.36
CA TRP A 52 0.20 19.99 9.15
C TRP A 52 0.64 21.42 8.78
N MET A 53 1.94 21.69 8.66
CA MET A 53 2.45 23.01 8.26
C MET A 53 1.93 23.43 6.89
N TRP A 54 1.95 22.50 5.92
CA TRP A 54 1.38 22.72 4.60
C TRP A 54 -0.12 23.04 4.70
N ALA A 55 -0.88 22.27 5.47
CA ALA A 55 -2.31 22.49 5.61
C ALA A 55 -2.66 23.82 6.30
N VAL A 56 -1.90 24.23 7.33
CA VAL A 56 -2.07 25.54 7.99
C VAL A 56 -1.83 26.67 6.99
N LYS A 57 -0.76 26.58 6.19
CA LYS A 57 -0.43 27.59 5.17
C LYS A 57 -1.54 27.76 4.14
N HIS A 58 -2.19 26.66 3.75
CA HIS A 58 -3.25 26.66 2.74
C HIS A 58 -4.67 26.67 3.33
N TRP A 59 -4.80 26.77 4.66
CA TRP A 59 -6.08 26.62 5.35
C TRP A 59 -7.18 27.53 4.81
N PRO A 60 -6.94 28.83 4.52
CA PRO A 60 -7.96 29.72 3.98
C PRO A 60 -8.63 29.21 2.69
N ALA A 61 -7.92 28.43 1.86
CA ALA A 61 -8.50 27.82 0.67
C ALA A 61 -9.12 26.44 0.95
N LEU A 62 -8.58 25.71 1.94
CA LEU A 62 -9.00 24.34 2.25
C LEU A 62 -10.34 24.29 3.00
N TYR A 63 -10.54 25.14 3.99
CA TYR A 63 -11.70 25.01 4.89
C TYR A 63 -13.03 25.18 4.15
N GLU A 64 -13.12 26.09 3.20
CA GLU A 64 -14.33 26.27 2.37
C GLU A 64 -14.55 25.09 1.43
N ARG A 65 -13.49 24.64 0.73
CA ARG A 65 -13.56 23.55 -0.25
C ARG A 65 -13.86 22.19 0.38
N LEU A 66 -13.42 21.99 1.62
CA LEU A 66 -13.71 20.79 2.41
C LEU A 66 -15.05 20.88 3.16
N GLY A 67 -15.77 22.02 3.09
CA GLY A 67 -17.05 22.20 3.79
C GLY A 67 -16.91 22.36 5.30
N LEU A 68 -15.75 22.80 5.78
CA LEU A 68 -15.42 23.03 7.19
C LEU A 68 -15.76 24.47 7.64
N LEU A 69 -16.89 25.01 7.20
CA LEU A 69 -17.26 26.42 7.39
C LEU A 69 -17.33 26.86 8.87
N GLY A 70 -17.55 25.92 9.80
CA GLY A 70 -17.50 26.18 11.24
C GLY A 70 -16.09 26.31 11.84
N ASN A 71 -15.04 26.08 11.04
CA ASN A 71 -13.65 26.01 11.48
C ASN A 71 -12.73 26.91 10.61
N PRO A 72 -12.81 28.24 10.75
CA PRO A 72 -12.04 29.18 9.94
C PRO A 72 -10.53 29.15 10.23
N HIS A 73 -10.12 28.56 11.35
CA HIS A 73 -8.72 28.38 11.73
C HIS A 73 -8.33 26.89 11.69
N ALA A 74 -7.13 26.60 11.21
CA ALA A 74 -6.59 25.25 11.17
C ALA A 74 -6.47 24.66 12.57
N PRO A 75 -6.64 23.33 12.72
CA PRO A 75 -6.40 22.68 14.00
C PRO A 75 -4.93 22.88 14.41
N VAL A 76 -4.71 23.10 15.71
CA VAL A 76 -3.35 23.16 16.27
C VAL A 76 -2.68 21.79 16.17
N TYR A 77 -1.35 21.79 16.10
CA TYR A 77 -0.58 20.55 15.91
C TYR A 77 -0.88 19.49 16.99
N SER A 78 -1.09 19.91 18.25
CA SER A 78 -1.43 19.00 19.34
C SER A 78 -2.76 18.25 19.12
N THR A 79 -3.76 18.91 18.52
CA THR A 79 -5.04 18.28 18.16
C THR A 79 -4.84 17.22 17.07
N VAL A 80 -4.04 17.54 16.06
CA VAL A 80 -3.70 16.60 14.98
C VAL A 80 -2.94 15.40 15.55
N TRP A 81 -1.93 15.65 16.39
CA TRP A 81 -1.13 14.63 17.04
C TRP A 81 -1.98 13.69 17.90
N GLU A 82 -2.87 14.23 18.74
CA GLU A 82 -3.76 13.42 19.59
C GLU A 82 -4.71 12.55 18.78
N VAL A 83 -5.25 13.08 17.68
CA VAL A 83 -6.10 12.32 16.75
C VAL A 83 -5.32 11.16 16.15
N MET A 84 -4.15 11.44 15.56
CA MET A 84 -3.35 10.41 14.89
C MET A 84 -2.83 9.35 15.87
N SER A 85 -2.52 9.74 17.12
CA SER A 85 -2.02 8.81 18.14
C SER A 85 -3.09 7.83 18.65
N ARG A 86 -4.37 8.14 18.48
CA ARG A 86 -5.50 7.30 18.91
C ARG A 86 -6.24 6.62 17.76
N LEU A 87 -5.85 6.92 16.53
CA LEU A 87 -6.52 6.38 15.36
C LEU A 87 -6.20 4.90 15.22
N ASP A 88 -7.24 4.12 14.93
CA ASP A 88 -7.09 2.71 14.57
C ASP A 88 -6.58 2.63 13.12
N ALA A 89 -5.27 2.43 12.99
CA ALA A 89 -4.59 2.38 11.69
C ALA A 89 -5.10 1.22 10.80
N PRO A 90 -5.19 -0.04 11.28
CA PRO A 90 -5.79 -1.13 10.50
C PRO A 90 -7.19 -0.80 9.99
N ARG A 91 -8.02 -0.15 10.81
CA ARG A 91 -9.37 0.24 10.40
C ARG A 91 -9.37 1.29 9.29
N LEU A 92 -8.50 2.31 9.39
CA LEU A 92 -8.37 3.32 8.35
C LEU A 92 -7.85 2.70 7.05
N GLU A 93 -6.83 1.84 7.13
CA GLU A 93 -6.26 1.15 5.97
C GLU A 93 -7.31 0.30 5.25
N GLY A 94 -8.13 -0.46 5.99
CA GLY A 94 -9.24 -1.21 5.40
C GLY A 94 -10.24 -0.33 4.65
N ILE A 95 -10.63 0.81 5.22
CA ILE A 95 -11.54 1.77 4.55
C ILE A 95 -10.92 2.35 3.28
N MET A 96 -9.61 2.67 3.31
CA MET A 96 -8.88 3.18 2.15
C MET A 96 -8.75 2.10 1.07
N ALA A 97 -8.46 0.85 1.45
CA ALA A 97 -8.39 -0.28 0.56
C ALA A 97 -9.75 -0.54 -0.10
N ASP A 98 -10.84 -0.60 0.66
CA ASP A 98 -12.20 -0.77 0.14
C ASP A 98 -12.56 0.33 -0.87
N TRP A 99 -12.16 1.58 -0.59
CA TRP A 99 -12.35 2.67 -1.53
C TRP A 99 -11.56 2.42 -2.83
N VAL A 100 -10.29 2.05 -2.78
CA VAL A 100 -9.49 1.74 -3.98
C VAL A 100 -10.13 0.60 -4.76
N HIS A 101 -10.50 -0.50 -4.10
CA HIS A 101 -11.14 -1.66 -4.75
C HIS A 101 -12.50 -1.33 -5.37
N SER A 102 -13.20 -0.29 -4.91
CA SER A 102 -14.50 0.11 -5.46
C SER A 102 -14.43 0.67 -6.89
N TRP A 103 -13.24 1.08 -7.36
CA TRP A 103 -13.06 1.66 -8.70
C TRP A 103 -11.83 1.16 -9.45
N ALA A 104 -10.82 0.63 -8.76
CA ALA A 104 -9.58 0.20 -9.39
C ALA A 104 -9.77 -1.16 -10.10
N VAL A 105 -9.66 -1.14 -11.42
CA VAL A 105 -9.51 -2.33 -12.26
C VAL A 105 -8.07 -2.36 -12.76
N VAL A 106 -7.31 -3.38 -12.33
CA VAL A 106 -5.89 -3.53 -12.67
C VAL A 106 -5.67 -4.91 -13.27
N GLY A 107 -4.89 -4.96 -14.35
CA GLY A 107 -4.52 -6.22 -15.02
C GLY A 107 -3.27 -6.86 -14.41
N SER A 108 -2.43 -6.06 -13.75
CA SER A 108 -1.21 -6.55 -13.10
C SER A 108 -0.98 -5.94 -11.71
N VAL A 109 -0.35 -6.74 -10.84
CA VAL A 109 -0.08 -6.40 -9.43
C VAL A 109 1.40 -6.67 -9.15
N SER A 110 2.10 -5.74 -8.52
CA SER A 110 3.46 -5.97 -8.03
C SER A 110 3.49 -6.14 -6.53
N ILE A 111 4.26 -7.10 -6.05
CA ILE A 111 4.55 -7.32 -4.63
C ILE A 111 5.98 -6.88 -4.32
N ASP A 112 6.11 -5.98 -3.35
CA ASP A 112 7.38 -5.37 -2.95
C ASP A 112 7.46 -5.17 -1.43
N GLY A 113 8.63 -5.47 -0.85
CA GLY A 113 8.96 -5.22 0.55
C GLY A 113 9.48 -3.80 0.76
N LYS A 114 8.83 -3.03 1.63
CA LYS A 114 9.20 -1.64 1.94
C LYS A 114 9.50 -1.45 3.41
N MET A 115 10.62 -0.81 3.69
CA MET A 115 10.94 -0.30 5.03
C MET A 115 10.51 1.16 5.16
N LEU A 116 9.55 1.43 6.05
CA LEU A 116 9.06 2.79 6.31
C LEU A 116 10.06 3.55 7.18
N ARG A 117 11.03 4.20 6.53
CA ARG A 117 12.06 5.01 7.19
C ARG A 117 11.41 6.12 8.03
N GLY A 118 11.87 6.28 9.28
CA GLY A 118 11.33 7.27 10.22
C GLY A 118 10.20 6.76 11.14
N SER A 119 9.76 5.50 10.97
CA SER A 119 8.85 4.83 11.92
C SER A 119 9.55 4.24 13.15
N ALA A 120 10.89 4.13 13.11
CA ALA A 120 11.69 3.68 14.25
C ALA A 120 11.47 4.61 15.45
N ARG A 121 11.12 4.05 16.61
CA ARG A 121 10.89 4.86 17.82
C ARG A 121 12.21 5.33 18.41
N ALA A 122 12.20 6.54 18.98
CA ALA A 122 13.37 7.17 19.58
C ALA A 122 14.02 6.38 20.73
N SER A 123 13.34 5.39 21.32
CA SER A 123 13.91 4.51 22.35
C SER A 123 14.89 3.47 21.78
N GLY A 124 14.99 3.32 20.46
CA GLY A 124 15.88 2.33 19.82
C GLY A 124 15.43 0.87 19.96
N GLU A 125 14.35 0.61 20.70
CA GLU A 125 13.83 -0.74 20.97
C GLU A 125 12.98 -1.31 19.82
N GLN A 126 12.54 -0.46 18.89
CA GLN A 126 11.73 -0.88 17.74
C GLN A 126 12.38 -0.43 16.45
N ALA A 127 12.73 -1.42 15.62
CA ALA A 127 13.22 -1.22 14.26
C ALA A 127 12.18 -0.46 13.42
N ALA A 128 12.63 0.06 12.28
CA ALA A 128 11.72 0.65 11.30
C ALA A 128 10.68 -0.40 10.88
N LEU A 129 9.42 0.02 10.81
CA LEU A 129 8.32 -0.80 10.34
C LEU A 129 8.61 -1.26 8.91
N GLU A 130 8.64 -2.56 8.74
CA GLU A 130 8.73 -3.21 7.45
C GLU A 130 7.32 -3.62 7.02
N VAL A 131 7.02 -3.44 5.74
CA VAL A 131 5.67 -3.59 5.18
C VAL A 131 5.79 -4.22 3.79
N VAL A 132 5.03 -5.26 3.51
CA VAL A 132 4.86 -5.78 2.15
C VAL A 132 3.70 -5.06 1.50
N THR A 133 3.91 -4.54 0.28
CA THR A 133 2.93 -3.76 -0.48
C THR A 133 2.54 -4.48 -1.76
N ALA A 134 1.24 -4.54 -2.04
CA ALA A 134 0.68 -4.92 -3.32
C ALA A 134 0.22 -3.68 -4.09
N ALA A 135 0.85 -3.40 -5.23
CA ALA A 135 0.56 -2.23 -6.05
C ALA A 135 0.06 -2.62 -7.44
N GLY A 136 -1.08 -2.06 -7.86
CA GLY A 136 -1.59 -2.21 -9.22
C GLY A 136 -0.83 -1.30 -10.18
N GLN A 137 -0.19 -1.89 -11.20
CA GLN A 137 0.73 -1.16 -12.07
C GLN A 137 0.03 -0.18 -13.02
N ASP A 138 -1.12 -0.56 -13.56
CA ASP A 138 -1.82 0.26 -14.58
C ASP A 138 -2.30 1.60 -14.01
N LEU A 139 -2.73 1.61 -12.75
CA LEU A 139 -3.30 2.77 -12.07
C LEU A 139 -2.34 3.37 -11.02
N GLN A 140 -1.17 2.74 -10.80
CA GLN A 140 -0.19 3.14 -9.78
C GLN A 140 -0.81 3.30 -8.39
N VAL A 141 -1.70 2.37 -8.02
CA VAL A 141 -2.44 2.37 -6.75
C VAL A 141 -1.96 1.25 -5.85
N VAL A 142 -1.93 1.49 -4.54
CA VAL A 142 -1.74 0.43 -3.56
C VAL A 142 -3.08 -0.27 -3.34
N LEU A 143 -3.12 -1.57 -3.64
CA LEU A 143 -4.30 -2.43 -3.45
C LEU A 143 -4.37 -2.94 -2.02
N GLY A 144 -3.22 -3.23 -1.41
CA GLY A 144 -3.14 -3.65 -0.02
C GLY A 144 -1.71 -3.60 0.49
N GLN A 145 -1.57 -3.65 1.81
CA GLN A 145 -0.27 -3.68 2.47
C GLN A 145 -0.41 -4.42 3.81
N ASN A 146 0.62 -5.19 4.18
CA ASN A 146 0.69 -5.87 5.47
C ASN A 146 2.01 -5.52 6.17
N ALA A 147 1.93 -5.20 7.46
CA ALA A 147 3.12 -5.06 8.29
C ALA A 147 3.82 -6.42 8.45
N VAL A 148 5.15 -6.41 8.41
CA VAL A 148 5.96 -7.61 8.64
C VAL A 148 6.04 -7.88 10.14
N GLY A 149 5.49 -9.03 10.53
CA GLY A 149 5.49 -9.51 11.92
C GLY A 149 6.70 -10.39 12.25
N ALA A 150 6.65 -11.06 13.39
CA ALA A 150 7.71 -11.98 13.83
C ALA A 150 7.89 -13.20 12.90
N GLU A 151 6.84 -13.53 12.14
CA GLU A 151 6.84 -14.65 11.18
C GLU A 151 7.60 -14.33 9.88
N GLY A 152 7.96 -13.06 9.67
CA GLY A 152 8.81 -12.60 8.57
C GLY A 152 8.05 -12.10 7.34
N GLU A 153 8.83 -11.59 6.39
CA GLU A 153 8.35 -10.87 5.20
C GLU A 153 7.52 -11.77 4.26
N LEU A 154 7.99 -13.00 4.03
CA LEU A 154 7.33 -13.98 3.18
C LEU A 154 5.90 -14.29 3.65
N GLN A 155 5.73 -14.55 4.94
CA GLN A 155 4.41 -14.86 5.50
C GLN A 155 3.44 -13.68 5.37
N ALA A 156 3.92 -12.46 5.63
CA ALA A 156 3.13 -11.24 5.42
C ALA A 156 2.71 -11.07 3.95
N ALA A 157 3.60 -11.41 3.00
CA ALA A 157 3.31 -11.39 1.58
C ALA A 157 2.26 -12.46 1.17
N VAL A 158 2.38 -13.68 1.69
CA VAL A 158 1.41 -14.77 1.44
C VAL A 158 0.02 -14.40 1.94
N GLU A 159 -0.08 -13.84 3.16
CA GLU A 159 -1.35 -13.38 3.71
C GLU A 159 -1.97 -12.25 2.89
N LEU A 160 -1.12 -11.32 2.41
CA LEU A 160 -1.56 -10.24 1.55
C LEU A 160 -2.14 -10.78 0.23
N ILE A 161 -1.44 -11.71 -0.43
CA ILE A 161 -1.90 -12.36 -1.67
C ILE A 161 -3.26 -13.04 -1.47
N LYS A 162 -3.44 -13.75 -0.35
CA LYS A 162 -4.70 -14.46 -0.04
C LYS A 162 -5.90 -13.53 0.16
N SER A 163 -5.66 -12.26 0.46
CA SER A 163 -6.71 -11.25 0.65
C SER A 163 -7.12 -10.53 -0.64
N LEU A 164 -6.35 -10.67 -1.72
CA LEU A 164 -6.51 -9.88 -2.94
C LEU A 164 -7.28 -10.66 -4.03
N PRO A 165 -8.14 -10.00 -4.82
CA PRO A 165 -8.80 -10.61 -5.96
C PRO A 165 -7.82 -10.72 -7.13
N LEU A 166 -7.12 -11.85 -7.28
CA LEU A 166 -6.05 -12.04 -8.28
C LEU A 166 -6.47 -12.80 -9.55
N GLN A 167 -7.72 -13.29 -9.61
CA GLN A 167 -8.21 -14.05 -10.75
C GLN A 167 -7.94 -13.36 -12.09
N GLY A 168 -7.17 -14.03 -12.97
CA GLY A 168 -6.81 -13.54 -14.29
C GLY A 168 -5.84 -12.36 -14.33
N LYS A 169 -5.14 -12.08 -13.21
CA LYS A 169 -4.14 -11.02 -13.10
C LYS A 169 -2.74 -11.61 -13.07
N VAL A 170 -1.76 -10.86 -13.60
CA VAL A 170 -0.35 -11.21 -13.50
C VAL A 170 0.27 -10.52 -12.29
N VAL A 171 0.90 -11.30 -11.41
CA VAL A 171 1.60 -10.83 -10.21
C VAL A 171 3.11 -10.76 -10.49
N THR A 172 3.69 -9.57 -10.43
CA THR A 172 5.13 -9.40 -10.43
C THR A 172 5.67 -9.45 -9.01
N VAL A 173 6.73 -10.21 -8.77
CA VAL A 173 7.28 -10.42 -7.41
C VAL A 173 8.73 -9.99 -7.39
N ASP A 174 9.12 -9.20 -6.38
CA ASP A 174 10.54 -8.92 -6.15
C ASP A 174 11.33 -10.21 -5.89
N ALA A 175 12.60 -10.22 -6.31
CA ALA A 175 13.46 -11.39 -6.18
C ALA A 175 13.62 -11.86 -4.73
N GLY A 176 13.54 -10.97 -3.73
CA GLY A 176 13.62 -11.34 -2.31
C GLY A 176 12.39 -12.06 -1.78
N LEU A 177 11.25 -11.97 -2.48
CA LEU A 177 9.97 -12.57 -2.08
C LEU A 177 9.56 -13.74 -2.97
N LEU A 178 10.34 -14.05 -4.01
CA LEU A 178 10.04 -15.11 -4.97
C LEU A 178 10.30 -16.51 -4.35
N HIS A 179 9.40 -16.93 -3.49
CA HIS A 179 9.39 -18.26 -2.87
C HIS A 179 8.21 -19.09 -3.37
N ARG A 180 8.37 -20.42 -3.34
CA ARG A 180 7.34 -21.37 -3.78
C ARG A 180 6.01 -21.15 -3.05
N GLU A 181 6.04 -20.91 -1.75
CA GLU A 181 4.83 -20.68 -0.94
C GLU A 181 4.02 -19.47 -1.42
N LEU A 182 4.70 -18.39 -1.83
CA LEU A 182 4.04 -17.20 -2.40
C LEU A 182 3.46 -17.50 -3.78
N VAL A 183 4.22 -18.20 -4.63
CA VAL A 183 3.77 -18.59 -5.97
C VAL A 183 2.55 -19.49 -5.90
N ASP A 184 2.56 -20.48 -5.01
CA ASP A 184 1.42 -21.38 -4.79
C ASP A 184 0.18 -20.56 -4.35
N ALA A 185 0.35 -19.60 -3.45
CA ALA A 185 -0.75 -18.71 -3.04
C ALA A 185 -1.30 -17.84 -4.19
N VAL A 186 -0.45 -17.37 -5.11
CA VAL A 186 -0.88 -16.62 -6.31
C VAL A 186 -1.72 -17.51 -7.23
N LEU A 187 -1.24 -18.72 -7.51
CA LEU A 187 -1.92 -19.68 -8.37
C LEU A 187 -3.25 -20.14 -7.77
N GLU A 188 -3.31 -20.36 -6.46
CA GLU A 188 -4.54 -20.70 -5.73
C GLU A 188 -5.61 -19.61 -5.85
N GLN A 189 -5.22 -18.34 -5.95
CA GLN A 189 -6.11 -17.20 -6.17
C GLN A 189 -6.46 -16.98 -7.66
N GLY A 190 -6.02 -17.88 -8.55
CA GLY A 190 -6.29 -17.84 -9.98
C GLY A 190 -5.52 -16.76 -10.74
N GLY A 191 -4.43 -16.26 -10.16
CA GLY A 191 -3.49 -15.34 -10.83
C GLY A 191 -2.32 -16.09 -11.47
N ASP A 192 -1.64 -15.40 -12.39
CA ASP A 192 -0.36 -15.82 -12.95
C ASP A 192 0.78 -15.03 -12.28
N TYR A 193 2.05 -15.44 -12.44
CA TYR A 193 3.17 -14.75 -11.82
C TYR A 193 4.36 -14.56 -12.77
N VAL A 194 5.13 -13.49 -12.52
CA VAL A 194 6.43 -13.22 -13.13
C VAL A 194 7.38 -12.77 -12.04
N GLY A 195 8.52 -13.45 -11.91
CA GLY A 195 9.52 -13.12 -10.90
C GLY A 195 10.92 -13.08 -11.49
N LEU A 196 11.81 -12.37 -10.83
CA LEU A 196 13.25 -12.39 -11.11
C LEU A 196 13.94 -13.25 -10.08
N ILE A 197 14.75 -14.20 -10.51
CA ILE A 197 15.60 -14.99 -9.61
C ILE A 197 16.93 -14.27 -9.49
N LYS A 198 17.35 -13.94 -8.27
CA LYS A 198 18.73 -13.49 -8.01
C LYS A 198 19.63 -14.73 -8.04
N GLY A 199 20.79 -14.63 -8.71
CA GLY A 199 21.76 -15.73 -8.85
C GLY A 199 22.46 -16.18 -7.56
N ASN A 200 21.88 -15.90 -6.40
CA ASN A 200 22.37 -16.26 -5.08
C ASN A 200 21.89 -17.66 -4.66
N GLU A 201 20.96 -18.27 -5.40
CA GLU A 201 20.55 -19.67 -5.23
C GLU A 201 21.18 -20.53 -6.34
N PRO A 202 22.30 -21.22 -6.07
CA PRO A 202 23.07 -21.92 -7.11
C PRO A 202 22.29 -23.06 -7.75
N ASP A 203 21.45 -23.78 -7.00
CA ASP A 203 20.66 -24.91 -7.51
C ASP A 203 19.56 -24.45 -8.47
N VAL A 204 18.83 -23.38 -8.12
CA VAL A 204 17.80 -22.80 -8.98
C VAL A 204 18.43 -22.19 -10.22
N LYS A 205 19.56 -21.48 -10.07
CA LYS A 205 20.31 -20.95 -11.20
C LYS A 205 20.74 -22.09 -12.13
N GLN A 206 21.26 -23.19 -11.60
CA GLN A 206 21.68 -24.33 -12.40
C GLN A 206 20.51 -25.00 -13.12
N MET A 207 19.36 -25.18 -12.46
CA MET A 207 18.16 -25.70 -13.12
C MET A 207 17.65 -24.79 -14.25
N VAL A 208 17.73 -23.47 -14.08
CA VAL A 208 17.38 -22.50 -15.12
C VAL A 208 18.38 -22.56 -16.27
N ASP A 209 19.69 -22.56 -15.97
CA ASP A 209 20.75 -22.67 -16.97
C ASP A 209 20.58 -23.96 -17.80
N ASP A 210 20.35 -25.11 -17.14
CA ASP A 210 20.10 -26.42 -17.76
C ASP A 210 18.82 -26.44 -18.62
N TRP A 211 17.81 -25.62 -18.28
CA TRP A 211 16.58 -25.51 -19.06
C TRP A 211 16.73 -24.56 -20.26
N VAL A 212 17.52 -23.49 -20.12
CA VAL A 212 17.73 -22.47 -21.16
C VAL A 212 18.73 -22.95 -22.22
N GLU A 213 19.85 -23.55 -21.83
CA GLU A 213 20.90 -23.99 -22.77
C GLU A 213 20.41 -24.87 -23.93
N PRO A 214 19.46 -25.81 -23.74
CA PRO A 214 18.91 -26.62 -24.83
C PRO A 214 17.92 -25.87 -25.73
N GLN A 215 17.39 -24.71 -25.30
CA GLN A 215 16.29 -24.00 -25.97
C GLN A 215 16.74 -22.73 -26.70
N VAL A 216 17.95 -22.24 -26.47
CA VAL A 216 18.51 -21.09 -27.20
C VAL A 216 19.12 -21.56 -28.52
N SER A 217 18.69 -20.93 -29.62
CA SER A 217 19.29 -21.11 -30.95
C SER A 217 20.14 -19.88 -31.31
N PRO A 218 21.40 -20.05 -31.75
CA PRO A 218 22.09 -21.33 -31.90
C PRO A 218 22.49 -21.92 -30.53
N PRO A 219 22.59 -23.25 -30.42
CA PRO A 219 23.09 -23.88 -29.21
C PRO A 219 24.50 -23.36 -28.89
N GLY A 220 24.83 -23.30 -27.60
CA GLY A 220 26.18 -22.96 -27.15
C GLY A 220 27.27 -23.85 -27.77
N PRO A 221 28.53 -23.39 -27.81
CA PRO A 221 29.62 -24.15 -28.41
C PRO A 221 29.78 -25.51 -27.71
N GLY A 222 29.50 -26.60 -28.44
CA GLY A 222 29.62 -27.97 -27.96
C GLY A 222 28.32 -28.78 -27.93
N ALA A 223 27.15 -28.20 -28.23
CA ALA A 223 25.93 -28.99 -28.32
C ALA A 223 25.94 -29.89 -29.57
N PRO A 224 25.59 -31.19 -29.44
CA PRO A 224 25.50 -32.07 -30.60
C PRO A 224 24.41 -31.58 -31.56
N CYS A 225 24.76 -31.42 -32.84
CA CYS A 225 23.78 -31.17 -33.89
C CYS A 225 22.78 -32.34 -33.93
N ARG A 226 21.50 -32.06 -33.73
CA ARG A 226 20.41 -33.01 -33.99
C ARG A 226 20.11 -33.13 -35.47
#